data_AF-A0A800F9K5-F1
#
_entry.id   AF-A0A800F9K5-F1
#
_cell.length_a   1.000
_cell.length_b   1.000
_cell.length_c   1.000
_cell.angle_alpha   90.00
_cell.angle_beta   90.00
_cell.angle_gamma   90.00
#
_symmetry.space_group_name_H-M   'P 1'
#
loop_
_entity.id
_entity.type
_entity.pdbx_description
1 polymer ?
#
loop_
_entity_poly.entity_id
_entity_poly.type
_entity_poly.pdbx_seq_one_letter_code
_entity_poly.pdbx_strand_id
1 'polypeptide(L)'
;MAGSVKTLMGLFGMTDFLMPLVLDDLSDSEARKRSRGDEGPSISWTVGHLLHYRTYVLQLLGEECDTLYESKFGNAAATDGSDYPSVAELSEAWRSVADDFGEVLASKSEEEFDSVSEGGAHDERSLRDQVVFFAWHEGYHLGVVGSIRKSLGMLGPAEKVMALREAEAAQE
;
A
#
# COMPACT_ATOMS: atom_id res chain seq x y z
N MET A 1 21.34 0.77 -9.48
CA MET A 1 20.60 0.32 -10.67
C MET A 1 19.14 0.57 -10.38
N ALA A 2 18.61 1.70 -10.79
CA ALA A 2 17.19 1.97 -10.59
C ALA A 2 16.40 1.22 -11.68
N GLY A 3 15.32 0.53 -11.32
CA GLY A 3 14.53 -0.28 -12.24
C GLY A 3 13.77 0.60 -13.24
N SER A 4 13.47 0.07 -14.44
CA SER A 4 12.62 0.75 -15.43
C SER A 4 11.21 1.03 -14.92
N VAL A 5 10.47 1.92 -15.59
CA VAL A 5 9.05 2.19 -15.27
C VAL A 5 8.24 0.89 -15.24
N LYS A 6 8.45 0.02 -16.21
CA LYS A 6 7.82 -1.31 -16.26
C LYS A 6 8.10 -2.16 -15.01
N THR A 7 9.31 -2.07 -14.45
CA THR A 7 9.67 -2.80 -13.22
C THR A 7 8.90 -2.23 -12.02
N LEU A 8 8.81 -0.91 -11.91
CA LEU A 8 8.05 -0.24 -10.84
C LEU A 8 6.57 -0.57 -10.91
N MET A 9 5.97 -0.52 -12.10
CA MET A 9 4.58 -0.97 -12.31
C MET A 9 4.37 -2.41 -11.86
N GLY A 10 5.34 -3.31 -12.12
CA GLY A 10 5.29 -4.68 -11.63
C GLY A 10 5.27 -4.77 -10.10
N LEU A 11 6.10 -3.98 -9.40
CA LEU A 11 6.14 -3.98 -7.93
C LEU A 11 4.84 -3.45 -7.32
N PHE A 12 4.32 -2.35 -7.82
CA PHE A 12 3.06 -1.78 -7.35
C PHE A 12 1.84 -2.62 -7.74
N GLY A 13 1.85 -3.25 -8.91
CA GLY A 13 0.80 -4.20 -9.30
C GLY A 13 0.73 -5.41 -8.37
N MET A 14 1.84 -5.83 -7.75
CA MET A 14 1.82 -6.87 -6.72
C MET A 14 1.10 -6.41 -5.44
N THR A 15 1.28 -5.16 -5.02
CA THR A 15 0.57 -4.62 -3.85
C THR A 15 -0.91 -4.42 -4.16
N ASP A 16 -1.26 -3.98 -5.37
CA ASP A 16 -2.65 -3.87 -5.83
C ASP A 16 -3.39 -5.21 -5.88
N PHE A 17 -2.71 -6.26 -6.32
CA PHE A 17 -3.27 -7.61 -6.30
C PHE A 17 -3.48 -8.12 -4.87
N LEU A 18 -2.49 -7.93 -3.99
CA LEU A 18 -2.50 -8.51 -2.65
C LEU A 18 -3.38 -7.75 -1.67
N MET A 19 -3.52 -6.42 -1.79
CA MET A 19 -4.22 -5.61 -0.79
C MET A 19 -5.69 -6.03 -0.63
N PRO A 20 -6.51 -6.14 -1.69
CA PRO A 20 -7.90 -6.59 -1.54
C PRO A 20 -8.00 -8.01 -0.95
N LEU A 21 -7.07 -8.92 -1.33
CA LEU A 21 -7.04 -10.29 -0.82
C LEU A 21 -6.77 -10.35 0.68
N VAL A 22 -5.97 -9.44 1.23
CA VAL A 22 -5.67 -9.43 2.68
C VAL A 22 -6.66 -8.60 3.49
N LEU A 23 -7.65 -7.98 2.84
CA LEU A 23 -8.73 -7.23 3.50
C LEU A 23 -10.09 -7.93 3.40
N ASP A 24 -10.27 -8.86 2.46
CA ASP A 24 -11.56 -9.50 2.13
C ASP A 24 -12.26 -10.22 3.29
N ASP A 25 -11.49 -10.71 4.27
CA ASP A 25 -11.95 -11.54 5.38
C ASP A 25 -11.73 -10.90 6.75
N LEU A 26 -11.42 -9.60 6.81
CA LEU A 26 -11.25 -8.85 8.05
C LEU A 26 -12.56 -8.17 8.47
N SER A 27 -12.95 -8.35 9.72
CA SER A 27 -13.85 -7.40 10.37
C SER A 27 -13.09 -6.12 10.77
N ASP A 28 -13.82 -5.01 10.89
CA ASP A 28 -13.30 -3.76 11.45
C ASP A 28 -12.63 -3.95 12.82
N SER A 29 -13.20 -4.84 13.65
CA SER A 29 -12.65 -5.13 14.97
C SER A 29 -11.29 -5.82 14.89
N GLU A 30 -11.08 -6.70 13.92
CA GLU A 30 -9.82 -7.42 13.72
C GLU A 30 -8.78 -6.52 13.07
N ALA A 31 -9.17 -5.71 12.08
CA ALA A 31 -8.27 -4.81 11.39
C ALA A 31 -7.69 -3.72 12.32
N ARG A 32 -8.41 -3.36 13.39
CA ARG A 32 -7.93 -2.46 14.45
C ARG A 32 -7.06 -3.11 15.52
N LYS A 33 -7.02 -4.45 15.61
CA LYS A 33 -6.17 -5.12 16.61
C LYS A 33 -4.70 -4.82 16.36
N ARG A 34 -3.97 -4.64 17.45
CA ARG A 34 -2.56 -4.29 17.48
C ARG A 34 -1.75 -5.46 18.02
N SER A 35 -0.81 -5.97 17.23
CA SER A 35 -0.15 -7.26 17.47
C SER A 35 0.92 -7.28 18.57
N ARG A 36 1.28 -6.11 19.14
CA ARG A 36 2.36 -5.96 20.12
C ARG A 36 1.85 -5.49 21.49
N GLY A 37 0.87 -6.20 22.06
CA GLY A 37 0.31 -5.88 23.38
C GLY A 37 -0.43 -4.53 23.38
N ASP A 38 -1.31 -4.34 22.39
CA ASP A 38 -1.96 -3.06 22.10
C ASP A 38 -1.00 -1.91 21.73
N GLU A 39 0.25 -2.27 21.40
CA GLU A 39 1.40 -1.52 20.85
C GLU A 39 1.42 -1.35 19.31
N GLY A 40 2.11 -0.35 18.74
CA GLY A 40 2.41 -0.25 17.30
C GLY A 40 1.21 -0.07 16.34
N PRO A 41 1.40 -0.26 15.02
CA PRO A 41 0.33 -0.09 14.03
C PRO A 41 -0.61 -1.31 13.95
N SER A 42 -1.87 -1.03 13.62
CA SER A 42 -2.88 -2.04 13.24
C SER A 42 -2.92 -2.22 11.71
N ILE A 43 -3.70 -3.17 11.20
CA ILE A 43 -3.91 -3.33 9.75
C ILE A 43 -4.60 -2.08 9.19
N SER A 44 -5.67 -1.61 9.84
CA SER A 44 -6.38 -0.39 9.42
C SER A 44 -5.45 0.82 9.34
N TRP A 45 -4.58 1.02 10.35
CA TRP A 45 -3.59 2.09 10.31
C TRP A 45 -2.62 1.93 9.16
N THR A 46 -2.09 0.72 8.97
CA THR A 46 -1.09 0.43 7.93
C THR A 46 -1.66 0.68 6.55
N VAL A 47 -2.90 0.26 6.27
CA VAL A 47 -3.54 0.50 4.97
C VAL A 47 -3.83 1.99 4.75
N GLY A 48 -4.34 2.68 5.77
CA GLY A 48 -4.56 4.13 5.69
C GLY A 48 -3.25 4.90 5.44
N HIS A 49 -2.16 4.48 6.06
CA HIS A 49 -0.81 5.02 5.86
C HIS A 49 -0.31 4.78 4.43
N LEU A 50 -0.53 3.58 3.89
CA LEU A 50 -0.18 3.30 2.50
C LEU A 50 -1.03 4.10 1.51
N LEU A 51 -2.33 4.26 1.76
CA LEU A 51 -3.21 5.09 0.91
C LEU A 51 -2.75 6.55 0.87
N HIS A 52 -2.38 7.10 2.02
CA HIS A 52 -1.78 8.44 2.08
C HIS A 52 -0.57 8.54 1.15
N TYR A 53 0.41 7.65 1.31
CA TYR A 53 1.62 7.70 0.49
C TYR A 53 1.40 7.34 -0.98
N ARG A 54 0.40 6.53 -1.30
CA ARG A 54 -0.02 6.26 -2.69
C ARG A 54 -0.44 7.55 -3.38
N THR A 55 -1.29 8.34 -2.72
CA THR A 55 -1.72 9.65 -3.25
C THR A 55 -0.61 10.71 -3.21
N TYR A 56 0.32 10.64 -2.26
CA TYR A 56 1.51 11.48 -2.27
C TYR A 56 2.41 11.18 -3.48
N VAL A 57 2.56 9.90 -3.85
CA VAL A 57 3.32 9.53 -5.05
C VAL A 57 2.64 10.01 -6.32
N LEU A 58 1.30 10.02 -6.39
CA LEU A 58 0.58 10.67 -7.50
C LEU A 58 0.95 12.15 -7.63
N GLN A 59 1.02 12.89 -6.52
CA GLN A 59 1.48 14.28 -6.53
C GLN A 59 2.94 14.41 -6.98
N LEU A 60 3.83 13.51 -6.57
CA LEU A 60 5.22 13.47 -7.07
C LEU A 60 5.28 13.23 -8.58
N LEU A 61 4.33 12.46 -9.12
CA LEU A 61 4.18 12.21 -10.56
C LEU A 61 3.47 13.39 -11.28
N GLY A 62 3.10 14.45 -10.56
CA GLY A 62 2.53 15.68 -11.11
C GLY A 62 1.00 15.69 -11.23
N GLU A 63 0.31 14.74 -10.60
CA GLU A 63 -1.15 14.74 -10.53
C GLU A 63 -1.67 15.75 -9.52
N GLU A 64 -2.73 16.48 -9.88
CA GLU A 64 -3.44 17.39 -8.97
C GLU A 64 -4.50 16.61 -8.18
N CYS A 65 -4.08 15.93 -7.13
CA CYS A 65 -4.98 15.20 -6.21
C CYS A 65 -4.73 15.57 -4.75
N ASP A 66 -5.76 15.45 -3.91
CA ASP A 66 -5.61 15.58 -2.46
C ASP A 66 -4.94 14.33 -1.88
N THR A 67 -4.02 14.52 -0.93
CA THR A 67 -3.41 13.40 -0.22
C THR A 67 -4.41 12.82 0.77
N LEU A 68 -4.82 11.58 0.56
CA LEU A 68 -5.84 10.96 1.41
C LEU A 68 -5.33 10.84 2.84
N TYR A 69 -6.22 11.13 3.79
CA TYR A 69 -6.06 10.87 5.22
C TYR A 69 -4.77 11.44 5.86
N GLU A 70 -4.20 12.53 5.33
CA GLU A 70 -2.95 13.13 5.82
C GLU A 70 -2.92 13.33 7.34
N SER A 71 -3.99 13.91 7.90
CA SER A 71 -4.09 14.19 9.33
C SER A 71 -4.13 12.93 10.22
N LYS A 72 -4.51 11.77 9.67
CA LYS A 72 -4.67 10.51 10.40
C LYS A 72 -3.50 9.55 10.22
N PHE A 73 -2.88 9.53 9.04
CA PHE A 73 -1.89 8.50 8.70
C PHE A 73 -0.58 9.01 8.10
N GLY A 74 -0.52 10.27 7.65
CA GLY A 74 0.71 10.89 7.15
C GLY A 74 1.56 11.50 8.27
N ASN A 75 0.91 12.29 9.14
CA ASN A 75 1.59 13.06 10.20
C ASN A 75 1.29 12.59 11.63
N ALA A 76 0.54 11.50 11.80
CA ALA A 76 0.08 11.03 13.09
C ALA A 76 0.59 9.61 13.40
N ALA A 77 0.92 9.38 14.67
CA ALA A 77 1.26 8.05 15.17
C ALA A 77 0.03 7.12 15.17
N ALA A 78 0.27 5.81 15.14
CA ALA A 78 -0.79 4.82 15.29
C ALA A 78 -1.50 4.94 16.65
N THR A 79 -2.83 4.89 16.61
CA THR A 79 -3.74 4.95 17.77
C THR A 79 -4.51 3.63 17.92
N ASP A 80 -5.53 3.59 18.77
CA ASP A 80 -6.44 2.45 18.88
C ASP A 80 -7.34 2.25 17.64
N GLY A 81 -7.41 3.26 16.76
CA GLY A 81 -8.15 3.22 15.52
C GLY A 81 -9.66 3.33 15.65
N SER A 82 -10.17 3.76 16.80
CA SER A 82 -11.60 4.01 17.03
C SER A 82 -12.22 4.99 16.02
N ASP A 83 -11.40 5.87 15.43
CA ASP A 83 -11.79 6.88 14.43
C ASP A 83 -11.26 6.59 13.01
N TYR A 84 -10.74 5.38 12.77
CA TYR A 84 -10.25 4.98 11.45
C TYR A 84 -11.41 4.56 10.53
N PRO A 85 -11.25 4.73 9.20
CA PRO A 85 -12.23 4.21 8.25
C PRO A 85 -12.39 2.69 8.42
N SER A 86 -13.57 2.19 8.06
CA SER A 86 -13.85 0.75 8.01
C SER A 86 -12.96 0.04 7.00
N VAL A 87 -12.82 -1.28 7.15
CA VAL A 87 -12.07 -2.11 6.19
C VAL A 87 -12.66 -1.99 4.79
N ALA A 88 -13.99 -1.89 4.68
CA ALA A 88 -14.67 -1.72 3.40
C ALA A 88 -14.30 -0.37 2.74
N GLU A 89 -14.32 0.73 3.48
CA GLU A 89 -13.92 2.05 2.98
C GLU A 89 -12.45 2.09 2.57
N LEU A 90 -11.56 1.49 3.37
CA LEU A 90 -10.13 1.37 3.03
C LEU A 90 -9.92 0.53 1.76
N SER A 91 -10.63 -0.60 1.64
CA SER A 91 -10.52 -1.46 0.46
C SER A 91 -11.04 -0.78 -0.80
N GLU A 92 -12.11 0.00 -0.69
CA GLU A 92 -12.66 0.74 -1.84
C GLU A 92 -11.74 1.88 -2.26
N ALA A 93 -11.24 2.66 -1.30
CA ALA A 93 -10.26 3.69 -1.55
C ALA A 93 -8.99 3.12 -2.21
N TRP A 94 -8.53 1.93 -1.80
CA TRP A 94 -7.39 1.27 -2.43
C TRP A 94 -7.64 0.97 -3.90
N ARG A 95 -8.77 0.36 -4.24
CA ARG A 95 -9.11 0.04 -5.64
C ARG A 95 -9.18 1.31 -6.48
N SER A 96 -9.87 2.35 -5.99
CA SER A 96 -9.98 3.62 -6.70
C SER A 96 -8.61 4.24 -6.99
N VAL A 97 -7.72 4.28 -6.00
CA VAL A 97 -6.39 4.88 -6.19
C VAL A 97 -5.51 3.97 -7.06
N ALA A 98 -5.61 2.65 -6.94
CA ALA A 98 -4.82 1.70 -7.71
C ALA A 98 -5.04 1.82 -9.23
N ASP A 99 -6.29 1.98 -9.65
CA ASP A 99 -6.65 2.14 -11.06
C ASP A 99 -5.97 3.38 -11.66
N ASP A 100 -6.14 4.55 -11.01
CA ASP A 100 -5.50 5.81 -11.43
C ASP A 100 -3.97 5.71 -11.40
N PHE A 101 -3.41 5.07 -10.36
CA PHE A 101 -1.97 4.96 -10.16
C PHE A 101 -1.25 4.19 -11.27
N GLY A 102 -1.84 3.08 -11.71
CA GLY A 102 -1.30 2.28 -12.80
C GLY A 102 -1.22 3.06 -14.13
N GLU A 103 -2.27 3.82 -14.44
CA GLU A 103 -2.34 4.65 -15.64
C GLU A 103 -1.32 5.78 -15.62
N VAL A 104 -1.19 6.48 -14.49
CA VAL A 104 -0.23 7.58 -14.33
C VAL A 104 1.20 7.07 -14.46
N LEU A 105 1.57 5.96 -13.81
CA LEU A 105 2.89 5.35 -13.96
C LEU A 105 3.20 5.00 -15.42
N ALA A 106 2.24 4.43 -16.15
CA ALA A 106 2.41 4.04 -17.54
C ALA A 106 2.55 5.24 -18.49
N SER A 107 2.00 6.40 -18.12
CA SER A 107 2.02 7.62 -18.93
C SER A 107 3.39 8.32 -18.94
N LYS A 108 4.22 8.09 -17.91
CA LYS A 108 5.52 8.76 -17.75
C LYS A 108 6.63 8.06 -18.51
N SER A 109 7.49 8.85 -19.12
CA SER A 109 8.71 8.40 -19.78
C SER A 109 9.83 8.08 -18.79
N GLU A 110 10.82 7.29 -19.23
CA GLU A 110 12.01 7.02 -18.43
C GLU A 110 12.80 8.31 -18.14
N GLU A 111 12.79 9.30 -19.05
CA GLU A 111 13.45 10.60 -18.86
C GLU A 111 12.77 11.44 -17.77
N GLU A 112 11.43 11.46 -17.72
CA GLU A 112 10.69 12.14 -16.65
C GLU A 112 11.01 11.52 -15.28
N PHE A 113 11.11 10.18 -15.21
CA PHE A 113 11.52 9.48 -13.99
C PHE A 113 12.97 9.80 -13.59
N ASP A 114 13.87 10.01 -14.55
CA ASP A 114 15.27 10.35 -14.29
C ASP A 114 15.49 11.84 -14.02
N SER A 115 14.43 12.65 -14.05
CA SER A 115 14.50 14.06 -13.70
C SER A 115 14.98 14.26 -12.26
N VAL A 116 15.79 15.30 -12.05
CA VAL A 116 16.30 15.65 -10.72
C VAL A 116 15.13 16.00 -9.82
N SER A 117 15.11 15.42 -8.63
CA SER A 117 14.16 15.79 -7.60
C SER A 117 14.87 16.35 -6.38
N GLU A 118 14.29 17.40 -5.81
CA GLU A 118 14.63 17.89 -4.48
C GLU A 118 13.65 17.28 -3.46
N GLY A 119 14.06 17.12 -2.21
CA GLY A 119 13.13 16.80 -1.11
C GLY A 119 13.01 15.32 -0.71
N GLY A 120 13.83 14.42 -1.24
CA GLY A 120 13.91 13.03 -0.77
C GLY A 120 14.30 12.92 0.72
N ALA A 121 13.65 12.03 1.46
CA ALA A 121 13.90 11.82 2.90
C ALA A 121 15.25 11.14 3.19
N HIS A 122 15.82 10.44 2.22
CA HIS A 122 16.99 9.58 2.37
C HIS A 122 18.04 9.78 1.27
N ASP A 123 18.16 11.00 0.73
CA ASP A 123 19.07 11.37 -0.38
C ASP A 123 18.64 10.79 -1.74
N GLU A 124 17.34 10.63 -1.97
CA GLU A 124 16.79 10.39 -3.31
C GLU A 124 17.09 11.59 -4.22
N ARG A 125 17.70 11.33 -5.38
CA ARG A 125 18.21 12.40 -6.28
C ARG A 125 17.40 12.58 -7.54
N SER A 126 16.45 11.67 -7.79
CA SER A 126 15.56 11.68 -8.93
C SER A 126 14.14 11.32 -8.51
N LEU A 127 13.17 11.63 -9.38
CA LEU A 127 11.79 11.16 -9.21
C LEU A 127 11.75 9.62 -9.08
N ARG A 128 12.55 8.91 -9.88
CA ARG A 128 12.69 7.46 -9.81
C ARG A 128 13.16 6.97 -8.46
N ASP A 129 14.17 7.61 -7.86
CA ASP A 129 14.69 7.18 -6.56
C ASP A 129 13.59 7.25 -5.49
N GLN A 130 12.77 8.31 -5.50
CA GLN A 130 11.63 8.44 -4.60
C GLN A 130 10.56 7.37 -4.85
N VAL A 131 10.20 7.14 -6.11
CA VAL A 131 9.18 6.13 -6.44
C VAL A 131 9.69 4.70 -6.12
N VAL A 132 10.98 4.42 -6.31
CA VAL A 132 11.62 3.17 -5.87
C VAL A 132 11.52 3.00 -4.36
N PHE A 133 11.76 4.06 -3.58
CA PHE A 133 11.59 4.03 -2.13
C PHE A 133 10.14 3.68 -1.76
N PHE A 134 9.14 4.30 -2.39
CA PHE A 134 7.74 4.01 -2.09
C PHE A 134 7.30 2.61 -2.52
N ALA A 135 7.87 2.06 -3.60
CA ALA A 135 7.65 0.65 -3.96
C ALA A 135 8.20 -0.31 -2.89
N TRP A 136 9.38 -0.02 -2.33
CA TRP A 136 9.91 -0.78 -1.19
C TRP A 136 9.08 -0.58 0.08
N HIS A 137 8.67 0.65 0.37
CA HIS A 137 7.85 1.02 1.53
C HIS A 137 6.52 0.24 1.56
N GLU A 138 5.83 0.16 0.44
CA GLU A 138 4.61 -0.64 0.32
C GLU A 138 4.86 -2.13 0.57
N GLY A 139 5.92 -2.69 -0.04
CA GLY A 139 6.29 -4.09 0.18
C GLY A 139 6.63 -4.37 1.66
N TYR A 140 7.35 -3.46 2.31
CA TYR A 140 7.67 -3.55 3.74
C TYR A 140 6.40 -3.57 4.60
N HIS A 141 5.48 -2.63 4.38
CA HIS A 141 4.24 -2.54 5.13
C HIS A 141 3.26 -3.67 4.83
N LEU A 142 3.24 -4.21 3.60
CA LEU A 142 2.47 -5.42 3.30
C LEU A 142 3.00 -6.63 4.07
N GLY A 143 4.32 -6.72 4.29
CA GLY A 143 4.92 -7.70 5.20
C GLY A 143 4.47 -7.51 6.65
N VAL A 144 4.30 -6.26 7.11
CA VAL A 144 3.72 -5.94 8.43
C VAL A 144 2.26 -6.40 8.50
N VAL A 145 1.43 -6.11 7.49
CA VAL A 145 0.04 -6.59 7.40
C VAL A 145 -0.01 -8.11 7.51
N GLY A 146 0.83 -8.81 6.74
CA GLY A 146 0.91 -10.26 6.81
C GLY A 146 1.28 -10.78 8.21
N SER A 147 2.25 -10.14 8.86
CA SER A 147 2.65 -10.50 10.23
C SER A 147 1.52 -10.30 11.24
N ILE A 148 0.76 -9.19 11.13
CA ILE A 148 -0.40 -8.95 12.00
C ILE A 148 -1.48 -10.00 11.74
N ARG A 149 -1.82 -10.30 10.48
CA ARG A 149 -2.79 -11.36 10.13
C ARG A 149 -2.41 -12.70 10.76
N LYS A 150 -1.14 -13.11 10.65
CA LYS A 150 -0.66 -14.35 11.28
C LYS A 150 -0.80 -14.32 12.81
N SER A 151 -0.55 -13.18 13.44
CA SER A 151 -0.73 -13.04 14.90
C SER A 151 -2.19 -13.17 15.35
N LEU A 152 -3.13 -12.88 14.46
CA LEU A 152 -4.57 -13.05 14.68
C LEU A 152 -5.07 -14.47 14.34
N GLY A 153 -4.18 -15.38 13.92
CA GLY A 153 -4.55 -16.73 13.50
C GLY A 153 -5.13 -16.80 12.07
N MET A 154 -5.01 -15.73 11.29
CA MET A 154 -5.52 -15.65 9.91
C MET A 154 -4.43 -16.10 8.91
N LEU A 155 -4.85 -16.35 7.67
CA LEU A 155 -3.93 -16.60 6.57
C LEU A 155 -3.17 -15.32 6.20
N GLY A 156 -1.86 -15.41 6.03
CA GLY A 156 -1.03 -14.34 5.46
C GLY A 156 -1.18 -14.24 3.94
N PRO A 157 -0.55 -13.23 3.31
CA PRO A 157 -0.71 -12.95 1.88
C PRO A 157 -0.42 -14.17 0.98
N ALA A 158 0.71 -14.84 1.19
CA ALA A 158 1.09 -16.00 0.39
C ALA A 158 0.10 -17.17 0.54
N GLU A 159 -0.37 -17.43 1.76
CA GLU A 159 -1.33 -18.50 2.04
C GLU A 159 -2.70 -18.20 1.42
N LYS A 160 -3.13 -16.93 1.39
CA LYS A 160 -4.35 -16.51 0.70
C LYS A 160 -4.26 -16.72 -0.81
N VAL A 161 -3.12 -16.40 -1.42
CA VAL A 161 -2.90 -16.68 -2.85
C VAL A 161 -2.96 -18.18 -3.14
N MET A 162 -2.38 -19.02 -2.28
CA MET A 162 -2.48 -20.48 -2.45
C MET A 162 -3.92 -20.98 -2.36
N ALA A 163 -4.67 -20.51 -1.35
CA ALA A 163 -6.08 -20.88 -1.16
C ALA A 163 -6.95 -20.44 -2.35
N LEU A 164 -6.71 -19.25 -2.91
CA LEU A 164 -7.42 -18.78 -4.10
C LEU A 164 -7.19 -19.71 -5.30
N ARG A 165 -5.94 -20.09 -5.56
CA ARG A 165 -5.59 -20.99 -6.69
C ARG A 165 -6.17 -22.39 -6.53
N GLU A 166 -6.22 -22.91 -5.30
CA GLU A 166 -6.88 -24.19 -5.01
C GLU A 166 -8.38 -24.13 -5.27
N ALA A 167 -9.03 -23.00 -4.91
CA ALA A 167 -10.45 -22.79 -5.15
C ALA A 167 -10.80 -22.65 -6.64
N GLU A 168 -9.93 -22.02 -7.44
CA GLU A 168 -10.08 -21.92 -8.90
C GLU A 168 -9.93 -23.29 -9.57
N ALA A 169 -8.90 -24.06 -9.20
CA ALA A 169 -8.66 -25.40 -9.76
C ALA A 169 -9.78 -26.41 -9.42
N ALA A 170 -10.52 -26.19 -8.33
CA ALA A 170 -11.67 -27.03 -7.96
C ALA A 170 -12.96 -26.72 -8.75
N GLN A 171 -12.98 -25.61 -9.51
CA GLN A 171 -14.11 -25.18 -10.34
C GLN A 171 -13.95 -25.56 -11.82
N GLU A 172 -12.78 -26.05 -12.22
CA GLU A 172 -12.47 -26.60 -13.56
C GLU A 172 -12.79 -28.11 -13.65
#